data_AF-A0A1H7I736-F1
#
_entry.id   AF-A0A1H7I736-F1
#
_cell.length_a   1.000
_cell.length_b   1.000
_cell.length_c   1.000
_cell.angle_alpha   90.00
_cell.angle_beta   90.00
_cell.angle_gamma   90.00
#
_symmetry.space_group_name_H-M   'P 1'
#
loop_
_entity.id
_entity.type
_entity.pdbx_description
1 polymer ?
#
loop_
_entity_poly.entity_id
_entity_poly.type
_entity_poly.pdbx_seq_one_letter_code
_entity_poly.pdbx_strand_id
1 'polypeptide(L)'
;MGVDSVGFIPLASFPFPYKYLMAVGFYFYIKSQVSKKEKAIFSYEFILFIPAIIYGLLRAYWYFILHTGIDKDIFWNVYKSGFFLYNEFVYLVFNLLVMIGVLRFIKSRKKLIKGSVSTKKNWEWLLVFSKMFVIVIIFNLLHQIIANSFELQHSGKFYYIILVLNSVYIYWIGFIGFTKSNLLFKTFNFNEVVGEEDDLLKNRIEHFIIDKEAFTNRNFKVSDLALLLSISEKELSLYIHNTYHMSFTDFINAYRVEKVKKLLISSDQEKFTLLAISEKAGFSSKSSFNAVFKKVTGLTPTQYKKNHKNE
;
A
#
# COMPACT_ATOMS: atom_id res chain seq x y z
N MET A 1 41.79 -13.16 -34.25
CA MET A 1 40.81 -12.27 -34.91
C MET A 1 40.92 -10.92 -34.26
N GLY A 2 41.11 -9.86 -35.07
CA GLY A 2 41.49 -8.53 -34.62
C GLY A 2 40.53 -7.92 -33.61
N VAL A 3 41.08 -7.15 -32.67
CA VAL A 3 40.37 -6.42 -31.60
C VAL A 3 39.60 -5.21 -32.16
N ASP A 4 39.66 -4.98 -33.48
CA ASP A 4 39.10 -3.80 -34.15
C ASP A 4 37.68 -3.97 -34.70
N SER A 5 37.03 -5.14 -34.54
CA SER A 5 35.70 -5.41 -35.12
C SER A 5 34.56 -5.51 -34.11
N VAL A 6 34.69 -4.91 -32.94
CA VAL A 6 33.61 -4.88 -31.95
C VAL A 6 33.23 -3.44 -31.67
N GLY A 7 32.35 -2.88 -32.52
CA GLY A 7 31.55 -1.69 -32.25
C GLY A 7 30.55 -1.87 -31.09
N PHE A 8 30.88 -2.73 -30.13
CA PHE A 8 30.14 -2.98 -28.91
C PHE A 8 30.89 -2.25 -27.82
N ILE A 9 30.62 -0.95 -27.68
CA ILE A 9 30.90 -0.27 -26.42
C ILE A 9 30.13 -1.09 -25.38
N PRO A 10 30.80 -1.75 -24.42
CA PRO A 10 30.09 -2.54 -23.44
C PRO A 10 29.04 -1.64 -22.79
N LEU A 11 27.80 -2.11 -22.63
CA LEU A 11 26.75 -1.35 -21.93
C LEU A 11 27.25 -0.90 -20.53
N ALA A 12 28.23 -1.64 -19.98
CA ALA A 12 28.98 -1.31 -18.78
C ALA A 12 29.73 0.03 -18.82
N SER A 13 30.01 0.60 -19.99
CA SER A 13 30.71 1.88 -20.15
C SER A 13 29.77 3.09 -20.08
N PHE A 14 28.46 2.90 -20.12
CA PHE A 14 27.51 4.01 -20.13
C PHE A 14 27.50 4.75 -18.78
N PRO A 15 27.57 6.10 -18.74
CA PRO A 15 27.78 6.87 -17.52
C PRO A 15 26.52 7.11 -16.68
N PHE A 16 25.60 6.15 -16.61
CA PHE A 16 24.39 6.30 -15.81
C PHE A 16 24.58 5.71 -14.40
N PRO A 17 24.55 6.53 -13.34
CA PRO A 17 24.70 6.05 -11.96
C PRO A 17 23.40 5.45 -11.39
N TYR A 18 22.54 4.90 -12.25
CA TYR A 18 21.22 4.38 -11.86
C TYR A 18 21.32 3.33 -10.75
N LYS A 19 22.43 2.56 -10.71
CA LYS A 19 22.70 1.54 -9.71
C LYS A 19 22.67 2.07 -8.27
N TYR A 20 23.21 3.27 -8.03
CA TYR A 20 23.19 3.91 -6.71
C TYR A 20 21.87 4.64 -6.42
N LEU A 21 21.14 5.03 -7.46
CA LEU A 21 19.89 5.78 -7.32
C LEU A 21 18.69 4.91 -6.94
N MET A 22 18.74 3.60 -7.19
CA MET A 22 17.59 2.72 -6.94
C MET A 22 17.16 2.69 -5.47
N ALA A 23 18.06 2.39 -4.52
CA ALA A 23 17.70 2.36 -3.10
C ALA A 23 17.44 3.76 -2.52
N VAL A 24 18.18 4.77 -2.99
CA VAL A 24 18.02 6.16 -2.56
C VAL A 24 16.66 6.71 -2.99
N GLY A 25 16.28 6.51 -4.26
CA GLY A 25 14.96 6.89 -4.77
C GLY A 25 13.84 6.18 -4.02
N PHE A 26 14.01 4.89 -3.72
CA PHE A 26 13.04 4.14 -2.93
C PHE A 26 12.92 4.64 -1.48
N TYR A 27 14.04 5.03 -0.85
CA TYR A 27 14.04 5.66 0.47
C TYR A 27 13.24 6.97 0.48
N PHE A 28 13.51 7.88 -0.47
CA PHE A 28 12.78 9.14 -0.57
C PHE A 28 11.31 8.95 -0.90
N TYR A 29 10.98 7.95 -1.74
CA TYR A 29 9.60 7.56 -1.98
C TYR A 29 8.89 7.15 -0.68
N ILE A 30 9.50 6.29 0.14
CA ILE A 30 8.92 5.92 1.45
C ILE A 30 8.79 7.12 2.37
N LYS A 31 9.79 8.01 2.36
CA LYS A 31 9.77 9.21 3.17
C LYS A 31 8.64 10.17 2.75
N SER A 32 8.44 10.40 1.46
CA SER A 32 7.36 11.25 0.92
C SER A 32 5.98 10.66 1.23
N GLN A 33 5.90 9.33 1.29
CA GLN A 33 4.69 8.64 1.72
C GLN A 33 4.39 8.89 3.20
N VAL A 34 5.40 9.06 4.06
CA VAL A 34 5.21 9.21 5.53
C VAL A 34 5.10 10.65 6.01
N SER A 35 5.79 11.60 5.38
CA SER A 35 5.86 12.98 5.86
C SER A 35 5.24 13.94 4.84
N LYS A 36 3.96 14.29 5.02
CA LYS A 36 3.35 15.41 4.27
C LYS A 36 3.88 16.78 4.69
N LYS A 37 4.61 16.89 5.80
CA LYS A 37 4.99 18.18 6.42
C LYS A 37 6.48 18.53 6.39
N GLU A 38 7.37 17.60 6.08
CA GLU A 38 8.78 17.95 5.84
C GLU A 38 8.92 18.44 4.40
N LYS A 39 8.95 19.76 4.21
CA LYS A 39 9.38 20.39 2.95
C LYS A 39 10.73 19.79 2.54
N ALA A 40 10.67 18.83 1.62
CA ALA A 40 11.79 17.99 1.19
C ALA A 40 12.77 18.71 0.24
N ILE A 41 12.99 20.01 0.41
CA ILE A 41 13.77 20.76 -0.56
C ILE A 41 15.26 20.79 -0.19
N PHE A 42 15.65 20.74 1.10
CA PHE A 42 17.06 20.57 1.51
C PHE A 42 17.22 19.92 2.89
N SER A 43 17.30 18.58 2.95
CA SER A 43 17.71 17.84 4.14
C SER A 43 19.13 17.28 3.99
N TYR A 44 19.82 16.99 5.10
CA TYR A 44 21.14 16.32 5.13
C TYR A 44 21.15 14.96 4.41
N GLU A 45 19.98 14.38 4.16
CA GLU A 45 19.80 13.11 3.48
C GLU A 45 20.17 13.16 1.99
N PHE A 46 20.31 14.36 1.39
CA PHE A 46 20.85 14.49 0.03
C PHE A 46 22.30 14.01 -0.09
N ILE A 47 23.02 13.86 1.03
CA ILE A 47 24.32 13.18 1.09
C ILE A 47 24.24 11.75 0.51
N LEU A 48 23.07 11.10 0.56
CA LEU A 48 22.86 9.77 -0.04
C LEU A 48 23.03 9.77 -1.57
N PHE A 49 22.96 10.91 -2.25
CA PHE A 49 23.22 11.01 -3.70
C PHE A 49 24.71 11.15 -4.04
N ILE A 50 25.58 11.48 -3.07
CA ILE A 50 27.02 11.68 -3.32
C ILE A 50 27.67 10.45 -3.98
N PRO A 51 27.45 9.21 -3.52
CA PRO A 51 28.01 8.03 -4.19
C PRO A 51 27.57 7.89 -5.65
N ALA A 52 26.32 8.25 -5.97
CA ALA A 52 25.81 8.23 -7.34
C ALA A 52 26.51 9.28 -8.21
N ILE A 53 26.71 10.49 -7.69
CA ILE A 53 27.41 11.58 -8.41
C ILE A 53 28.87 11.19 -8.67
N ILE A 54 29.59 10.74 -7.64
CA ILE A 54 30.99 10.29 -7.77
C ILE A 54 31.09 9.16 -8.79
N TYR A 55 30.21 8.17 -8.71
CA TYR A 55 30.20 7.06 -9.66
C TYR A 55 29.88 7.51 -11.10
N GLY A 56 28.93 8.44 -11.26
CA GLY A 56 28.57 9.01 -12.55
C GLY A 56 29.74 9.75 -13.20
N LEU A 57 30.44 10.60 -12.43
CA LEU A 57 31.63 11.32 -12.90
C LEU A 57 32.77 10.36 -13.28
N LEU A 58 33.03 9.37 -12.43
CA LEU A 58 34.02 8.34 -12.69
C LEU A 58 33.71 7.55 -13.97
N ARG A 59 32.45 7.16 -14.18
CA ARG A 59 32.02 6.45 -15.39
C ARG A 59 32.07 7.36 -16.63
N ALA A 60 31.69 8.63 -16.51
CA ALA A 60 31.78 9.61 -17.59
C ALA A 60 33.22 9.81 -18.05
N TYR A 61 34.16 9.87 -17.11
CA TYR A 61 35.59 9.91 -17.39
C TYR A 61 36.04 8.69 -18.21
N TRP A 62 35.71 7.47 -17.77
CA TRP A 62 36.06 6.25 -18.52
C TRP A 62 35.38 6.16 -19.88
N TYR A 63 34.14 6.60 -19.98
CA TYR A 63 33.40 6.66 -21.25
C TYR A 63 34.07 7.61 -22.25
N PHE A 64 34.48 8.80 -21.79
CA PHE A 64 35.15 9.80 -22.62
C PHE A 64 36.52 9.31 -23.12
N ILE A 65 37.32 8.70 -22.25
CA ILE A 65 38.61 8.09 -22.63
C ILE A 65 38.40 7.03 -23.71
N LEU A 66 37.42 6.14 -23.52
CA LEU A 66 37.13 5.09 -24.49
C LEU A 66 36.72 5.65 -25.87
N HIS A 67 35.95 6.75 -25.92
CA HIS A 67 35.46 7.34 -27.16
C HIS A 67 36.49 8.22 -27.87
N THR A 68 37.30 8.95 -27.12
CA THR A 68 38.37 9.80 -27.69
C THR A 68 39.55 8.97 -28.20
N GLY A 69 39.65 7.70 -27.78
CA GLY A 69 40.72 6.79 -28.21
C GLY A 69 42.07 7.11 -27.57
N ILE A 70 42.13 8.08 -26.66
CA ILE A 70 43.30 8.40 -25.86
C ILE A 70 43.51 7.21 -24.91
N ASP A 71 44.68 6.58 -24.99
CA ASP A 71 45.15 5.56 -24.03
C ASP A 71 44.19 4.37 -23.80
N LYS A 72 43.74 3.72 -24.89
CA LYS A 72 42.92 2.48 -24.82
C LYS A 72 43.53 1.40 -23.92
N ASP A 73 44.86 1.32 -23.84
CA ASP A 73 45.58 0.37 -23.01
C ASP A 73 45.35 0.61 -21.51
N ILE A 74 45.22 1.86 -21.08
CA ILE A 74 44.91 2.20 -19.69
C ILE A 74 43.53 1.66 -19.31
N PHE A 75 42.53 1.84 -20.17
CA PHE A 75 41.19 1.29 -19.93
C PHE A 75 41.21 -0.22 -19.76
N TRP A 76 41.91 -0.94 -20.65
CA TRP A 76 42.03 -2.40 -20.56
C TRP A 76 42.80 -2.86 -19.32
N ASN A 77 43.82 -2.14 -18.90
CA ASN A 77 44.54 -2.41 -17.65
C ASN A 77 43.64 -2.22 -16.43
N VAL A 78 42.83 -1.15 -16.40
CA VAL A 78 41.83 -0.93 -15.34
C VAL A 78 40.72 -1.98 -15.37
N TYR A 79 40.26 -2.38 -16.56
CA TYR A 79 39.29 -3.46 -16.69
C TYR A 79 39.83 -4.77 -16.12
N LYS A 80 41.07 -5.14 -16.47
CA LYS A 80 41.76 -6.33 -15.96
C LYS A 80 42.06 -6.27 -14.47
N SER A 81 42.25 -5.08 -13.90
CA SER A 81 42.47 -4.91 -12.45
C SER A 81 41.26 -5.30 -11.58
N GLY A 82 40.10 -5.57 -12.20
CA GLY A 82 38.87 -5.88 -11.46
C GLY A 82 38.18 -4.64 -10.89
N PHE A 83 38.66 -3.43 -11.19
CA PHE A 83 38.08 -2.16 -10.72
C PHE A 83 36.55 -2.11 -10.87
N PHE A 84 36.02 -2.53 -12.02
CA PHE A 84 34.58 -2.54 -12.26
C PHE A 84 33.84 -3.56 -11.40
N LEU A 85 34.44 -4.71 -11.10
CA LEU A 85 33.87 -5.72 -10.21
C LEU A 85 33.82 -5.23 -8.76
N TYR A 86 34.87 -4.55 -8.29
CA TYR A 86 34.86 -3.90 -6.97
C TYR A 86 33.77 -2.84 -6.87
N ASN A 87 33.63 -2.01 -7.90
CA ASN A 87 32.53 -1.06 -7.98
C ASN A 87 31.17 -1.75 -7.90
N GLU A 88 31.02 -2.94 -8.51
CA GLU A 88 29.76 -3.69 -8.42
C GLU A 88 29.44 -4.09 -6.98
N PHE A 89 30.44 -4.56 -6.24
CA PHE A 89 30.29 -4.91 -4.83
C PHE A 89 29.93 -3.69 -3.98
N VAL A 90 30.61 -2.56 -4.18
CA VAL A 90 30.41 -1.33 -3.39
C VAL A 90 28.98 -0.79 -3.52
N TYR A 91 28.41 -0.72 -4.73
CA TYR A 91 27.04 -0.19 -4.87
C TYR A 91 26.00 -1.13 -4.26
N LEU A 92 26.19 -2.45 -4.36
CA LEU A 92 25.28 -3.41 -3.77
C LEU A 92 25.29 -3.33 -2.24
N VAL A 93 26.48 -3.21 -1.63
CA VAL A 93 26.61 -3.00 -0.18
C VAL A 93 25.96 -1.68 0.23
N PHE A 94 26.22 -0.59 -0.51
CA PHE A 94 25.59 0.71 -0.25
C PHE A 94 24.06 0.61 -0.29
N ASN A 95 23.49 0.03 -1.35
CA ASN A 95 22.06 -0.16 -1.48
C ASN A 95 21.49 -1.03 -0.35
N LEU A 96 22.20 -2.08 0.06
CA LEU A 96 21.79 -2.93 1.19
C LEU A 96 21.72 -2.12 2.48
N LEU A 97 22.72 -1.30 2.78
CA LEU A 97 22.74 -0.45 3.98
C LEU A 97 21.60 0.57 3.98
N VAL A 98 21.36 1.24 2.85
CA VAL A 98 20.22 2.16 2.68
C VAL A 98 18.90 1.43 2.91
N MET A 99 18.73 0.23 2.33
CA MET A 99 17.52 -0.57 2.49
C MET A 99 17.32 -1.11 3.91
N ILE A 100 18.39 -1.43 4.63
CA ILE A 100 18.32 -1.75 6.07
C ILE A 100 17.83 -0.51 6.84
N GLY A 101 18.34 0.68 6.51
CA GLY A 101 17.86 1.96 7.03
C GLY A 101 16.37 2.18 6.77
N VAL A 102 15.92 1.93 5.54
CA VAL A 102 14.50 1.94 5.14
C VAL A 102 13.68 0.98 6.01
N LEU A 103 14.09 -0.28 6.15
CA LEU A 103 13.35 -1.25 6.96
C LEU A 103 13.26 -0.83 8.43
N ARG A 104 14.32 -0.26 9.00
CA ARG A 104 14.30 0.31 10.36
C ARG A 104 13.36 1.50 10.45
N PHE A 105 13.37 2.40 9.47
CA PHE A 105 12.47 3.54 9.39
C PHE A 105 11.00 3.11 9.38
N ILE A 106 10.63 2.17 8.49
CA ILE A 106 9.25 1.64 8.42
C ILE A 106 8.88 0.91 9.72
N LYS A 107 9.78 0.10 10.31
CA LYS A 107 9.47 -0.58 11.59
C LYS A 107 9.27 0.41 12.74
N SER A 108 10.11 1.43 12.84
CA SER A 108 10.02 2.46 13.88
C SER A 108 8.72 3.26 13.79
N ARG A 109 8.30 3.60 12.56
CA ARG A 109 7.08 4.36 12.30
C ARG A 109 5.80 3.52 12.31
N LYS A 110 5.88 2.18 12.44
CA LYS A 110 4.71 1.27 12.48
C LYS A 110 3.70 1.67 13.58
N LYS A 111 4.18 2.14 14.73
CA LYS A 111 3.32 2.55 15.86
C LYS A 111 2.53 3.83 15.60
N LEU A 112 2.99 4.67 14.68
CA LEU A 112 2.33 5.93 14.32
C LEU A 112 1.16 5.71 13.34
N ILE A 113 1.00 4.49 12.84
CA ILE A 113 -0.06 4.15 11.89
C ILE A 113 -1.25 3.66 12.68
N LYS A 114 -2.07 4.64 13.06
CA LYS A 114 -3.46 4.46 13.42
C LYS A 114 -4.27 5.06 12.27
N GLY A 115 -5.10 4.28 11.62
CA GLY A 115 -5.79 4.67 10.38
C GLY A 115 -6.65 3.53 9.86
N SER A 116 -7.43 3.82 8.84
CA SER A 116 -8.32 2.83 8.21
C SER A 116 -7.61 1.51 7.86
N VAL A 117 -8.38 0.42 7.75
CA VAL A 117 -7.86 -0.91 7.33
C VAL A 117 -7.07 -0.83 6.02
N SER A 118 -7.42 0.09 5.13
CA SER A 118 -6.68 0.34 3.88
C SER A 118 -5.27 0.89 4.15
N THR A 119 -5.13 1.85 5.06
CA THR A 119 -3.84 2.44 5.45
C THR A 119 -2.90 1.40 6.05
N LYS A 120 -3.44 0.53 6.91
CA LYS A 120 -2.68 -0.58 7.50
C LYS A 120 -2.23 -1.58 6.43
N LYS A 121 -3.11 -1.92 5.48
CA LYS A 121 -2.79 -2.81 4.36
C LYS A 121 -1.72 -2.22 3.44
N ASN A 122 -1.76 -0.92 3.14
CA ASN A 122 -0.73 -0.23 2.36
C ASN A 122 0.64 -0.29 3.05
N TRP A 123 0.66 -0.08 4.37
CA TRP A 123 1.91 -0.16 5.15
C TRP A 123 2.51 -1.56 5.18
N GLU A 124 1.68 -2.58 5.39
CA GLU A 124 2.11 -3.98 5.34
C GLU A 124 2.68 -4.33 3.96
N TRP A 125 2.05 -3.84 2.88
CA TRP A 125 2.57 -3.98 1.53
C TRP A 125 3.93 -3.30 1.34
N LEU A 126 4.10 -2.08 1.86
CA LEU A 126 5.37 -1.37 1.79
C LEU A 126 6.49 -2.15 2.50
N LEU A 127 6.20 -2.74 3.66
CA LEU A 127 7.13 -3.62 4.39
C LEU A 127 7.48 -4.88 3.59
N VAL A 128 6.48 -5.55 2.99
CA VAL A 128 6.70 -6.74 2.16
C VAL A 128 7.57 -6.39 0.95
N PHE A 129 7.24 -5.30 0.26
CA PHE A 129 7.99 -4.84 -0.91
C PHE A 129 9.45 -4.49 -0.56
N SER A 130 9.66 -3.77 0.55
CA SER A 130 11.00 -3.41 1.03
C SER A 130 11.85 -4.64 1.38
N LYS A 131 11.24 -5.68 1.98
CA LYS A 131 11.92 -6.96 2.27
C LYS A 131 12.32 -7.69 0.99
N MET A 132 11.41 -7.75 0.00
CA MET A 132 11.71 -8.38 -1.29
C MET A 132 12.88 -7.68 -2.00
N PHE A 133 12.94 -6.35 -1.94
CA PHE A 133 14.06 -5.61 -2.50
C PHE A 133 15.38 -5.95 -1.79
N VAL A 134 15.39 -6.04 -0.45
CA VAL A 134 16.59 -6.51 0.29
C VAL A 134 17.00 -7.92 -0.13
N ILE A 135 16.05 -8.85 -0.27
CA ILE A 135 16.32 -10.23 -0.70
C ILE A 135 17.01 -10.24 -2.07
N VAL A 136 16.51 -9.45 -3.03
CA VAL A 136 17.11 -9.35 -4.37
C VAL A 136 18.52 -8.78 -4.31
N ILE A 137 18.77 -7.75 -3.49
CA ILE A 137 20.13 -7.20 -3.31
C ILE A 137 21.06 -8.27 -2.72
N ILE A 138 20.60 -9.04 -1.72
CA ILE A 138 21.38 -10.14 -1.13
C ILE A 138 21.72 -11.20 -2.17
N PHE A 139 20.76 -11.61 -3.01
CA PHE A 139 21.04 -12.57 -4.09
C PHE A 139 22.06 -12.03 -5.10
N ASN A 140 21.99 -10.75 -5.47
CA ASN A 140 22.99 -10.14 -6.35
C ASN A 140 24.37 -10.06 -5.66
N LEU A 141 24.43 -9.78 -4.36
CA LEU A 141 25.69 -9.81 -3.59
C LEU A 141 26.29 -11.21 -3.53
N LEU A 142 25.49 -12.23 -3.22
CA LEU A 142 25.93 -13.62 -3.19
C LEU A 142 26.41 -14.08 -4.55
N HIS A 143 25.70 -13.72 -5.62
CA HIS A 143 26.12 -13.97 -6.99
C HIS A 143 27.49 -13.34 -7.26
N GLN A 144 27.69 -12.07 -6.89
CA GLN A 144 28.98 -11.39 -7.08
C GLN A 144 30.12 -12.02 -6.28
N ILE A 145 29.86 -12.44 -5.04
CA ILE A 145 30.85 -13.13 -4.19
C ILE A 145 31.25 -14.46 -4.82
N ILE A 146 30.28 -15.29 -5.23
CA ILE A 146 30.52 -16.59 -5.87
C ILE A 146 31.24 -16.39 -7.22
N ALA A 147 30.84 -15.41 -8.02
CA ALA A 147 31.49 -15.09 -9.28
C ALA A 147 32.99 -14.82 -9.09
N ASN A 148 33.33 -14.06 -8.05
CA ASN A 148 34.71 -13.68 -7.76
C ASN A 148 35.51 -14.82 -7.11
N SER A 149 34.91 -15.56 -6.17
CA SER A 149 35.58 -16.67 -5.46
C SER A 149 35.92 -17.86 -6.36
N PHE A 150 35.14 -18.08 -7.42
CA PHE A 150 35.32 -19.19 -8.36
C PHE A 150 35.76 -18.74 -9.76
N GLU A 151 36.15 -17.46 -9.92
CA GLU A 151 36.56 -16.86 -11.20
C GLU A 151 35.51 -17.01 -12.33
N LEU A 152 34.23 -17.12 -11.98
CA LEU A 152 33.10 -17.29 -12.90
C LEU A 152 32.63 -15.97 -13.53
N GLN A 153 33.32 -14.85 -13.31
CA GLN A 153 32.95 -13.53 -13.82
C GLN A 153 32.83 -13.44 -15.35
N HIS A 154 33.56 -14.28 -16.08
CA HIS A 154 33.48 -14.38 -17.55
C HIS A 154 32.54 -15.49 -18.03
N SER A 155 31.97 -16.27 -17.11
CA SER A 155 31.02 -17.34 -17.43
C SER A 155 29.66 -16.74 -17.78
N GLY A 156 29.36 -16.68 -19.08
CA GLY A 156 28.04 -16.24 -19.56
C GLY A 156 26.89 -17.03 -18.93
N LYS A 157 27.05 -18.34 -18.72
CA LYS A 157 26.05 -19.20 -18.05
C LYS A 157 25.76 -18.73 -16.63
N PHE A 158 26.79 -18.38 -15.86
CA PHE A 158 26.64 -17.88 -14.50
C PHE A 158 25.98 -16.50 -14.48
N TYR A 159 26.30 -15.65 -15.46
CA TYR A 159 25.66 -14.34 -15.62
C TYR A 159 24.17 -14.44 -16.02
N TYR A 160 23.78 -15.41 -16.85
CA TYR A 160 22.37 -15.59 -17.21
C TYR A 160 21.47 -15.91 -16.02
N ILE A 161 21.98 -16.61 -15.01
CA ILE A 161 21.21 -16.92 -13.79
C ILE A 161 20.73 -15.63 -13.11
N ILE A 162 21.62 -14.66 -12.93
CA ILE A 162 21.27 -13.40 -12.25
C ILE A 162 20.38 -12.50 -13.12
N LEU A 163 20.53 -12.56 -14.46
CA LEU A 163 19.63 -11.86 -15.38
C LEU A 163 18.20 -12.40 -15.31
N VAL A 164 18.03 -13.73 -15.27
CA VAL A 164 16.70 -14.35 -15.13
C VAL A 164 16.07 -13.96 -13.81
N LEU A 165 16.83 -14.02 -12.70
CA LEU A 165 16.33 -13.61 -11.38
C LEU A 165 15.89 -12.15 -11.34
N ASN A 166 16.70 -11.22 -11.87
CA ASN A 166 16.34 -9.81 -11.95
C ASN A 166 15.14 -9.58 -12.87
N SER A 167 15.03 -10.32 -13.97
CA SER A 167 13.88 -10.26 -14.88
C SER A 167 12.59 -10.67 -14.17
N VAL A 168 12.60 -11.82 -13.48
CA VAL A 168 11.45 -12.29 -12.68
C VAL A 168 11.05 -11.25 -11.65
N TYR A 169 12.01 -10.61 -10.98
CA TYR A 169 11.75 -9.54 -10.04
C TYR A 169 11.08 -8.31 -10.69
N ILE A 170 11.58 -7.86 -11.85
CA ILE A 170 11.00 -6.74 -12.59
C ILE A 170 9.56 -7.06 -13.03
N TYR A 171 9.31 -8.26 -13.57
CA TYR A 171 7.96 -8.69 -13.93
C TYR A 171 7.03 -8.76 -12.71
N TRP A 172 7.54 -9.25 -11.58
CA TRP A 172 6.79 -9.29 -10.32
C TRP A 172 6.43 -7.88 -9.83
N ILE A 173 7.36 -6.92 -9.88
CA ILE A 173 7.08 -5.51 -9.58
C ILE A 173 6.01 -4.97 -10.52
N GLY A 174 6.14 -5.21 -11.84
CA GLY A 174 5.17 -4.76 -12.84
C GLY A 174 3.76 -5.32 -12.61
N PHE A 175 3.67 -6.63 -12.31
CA PHE A 175 2.41 -7.29 -11.99
C PHE A 175 1.74 -6.72 -10.74
N ILE A 176 2.52 -6.44 -9.68
CA ILE A 176 1.98 -5.79 -8.46
C ILE A 176 1.59 -4.33 -8.76
N GLY A 177 2.41 -3.61 -9.54
CA GLY A 177 2.12 -2.26 -10.02
C GLY A 177 0.75 -2.16 -10.69
N PHE A 178 0.43 -3.14 -11.54
CA PHE A 178 -0.82 -3.21 -12.27
C PHE A 178 -2.00 -3.68 -11.41
N THR A 179 -1.85 -4.79 -10.69
CA THR A 179 -2.94 -5.42 -9.94
C THR A 179 -3.29 -4.70 -8.62
N LYS A 180 -2.32 -3.98 -8.05
CA LYS A 180 -2.42 -3.33 -6.73
C LYS A 180 -2.01 -1.86 -6.80
N SER A 181 -2.29 -1.20 -7.92
CA SER A 181 -1.98 0.23 -8.14
C SER A 181 -2.45 1.13 -6.99
N ASN A 182 -3.66 0.87 -6.46
CA ASN A 182 -4.22 1.62 -5.32
C ASN A 182 -3.43 1.44 -4.00
N LEU A 183 -2.66 0.36 -3.85
CA LEU A 183 -1.84 0.10 -2.66
C LEU A 183 -0.45 0.76 -2.77
N LEU A 184 0.04 0.94 -4.00
CA LEU A 184 1.34 1.55 -4.29
C LEU A 184 1.23 3.07 -4.41
N PHE A 185 0.27 3.59 -5.19
CA PHE A 185 0.29 5.00 -5.59
C PHE A 185 -0.65 5.91 -4.78
N LYS A 186 -1.51 5.37 -3.90
CA LYS A 186 -2.34 6.21 -3.02
C LYS A 186 -1.46 6.74 -1.88
N THR A 187 -1.12 8.04 -1.95
CA THR A 187 -0.35 8.72 -0.90
C THR A 187 -1.00 8.50 0.45
N PHE A 188 -0.24 8.04 1.45
CA PHE A 188 -0.79 7.98 2.81
C PHE A 188 -1.22 9.39 3.21
N ASN A 189 -2.49 9.54 3.56
CA ASN A 189 -2.98 10.78 4.12
C ASN A 189 -2.68 10.76 5.62
N PHE A 190 -1.42 10.96 6.00
CA PHE A 190 -0.99 11.02 7.42
C PHE A 190 -1.61 12.18 8.21
N ASN A 191 -2.50 12.96 7.61
CA ASN A 191 -3.37 13.88 8.33
C ASN A 191 -4.46 13.13 9.13
N GLU A 192 -4.69 11.84 8.88
CA GLU A 192 -5.38 10.94 9.81
C GLU A 192 -4.42 10.59 10.98
N VAL A 193 -4.09 11.57 11.81
CA VAL A 193 -3.65 11.30 13.18
C VAL A 193 -4.90 10.79 13.91
N VAL A 194 -5.13 9.48 13.85
CA VAL A 194 -6.29 8.83 14.47
C VAL A 194 -6.14 8.80 15.99
N GLY A 195 -6.73 9.83 16.59
CA GLY A 195 -7.67 9.72 17.70
C GLY A 195 -8.98 10.47 17.38
N GLU A 196 -8.92 11.55 16.60
CA GLU A 196 -10.10 12.37 16.33
C GLU A 196 -10.88 11.96 15.07
N GLU A 197 -10.26 11.63 13.93
CA GLU A 197 -11.02 11.43 12.67
C GLU A 197 -11.88 10.15 12.58
N ASP A 198 -11.44 9.01 13.16
CA ASP A 198 -12.28 7.79 13.20
C ASP A 198 -13.44 7.94 14.19
N ASP A 199 -13.20 8.61 15.33
CA ASP A 199 -14.26 8.97 16.26
C ASP A 199 -15.19 10.03 15.65
N LEU A 200 -14.67 10.99 14.88
CA LEU A 200 -15.47 11.96 14.14
C LEU A 200 -16.28 11.30 13.03
N LEU A 201 -15.72 10.34 12.29
CA LEU A 201 -16.45 9.62 11.25
C LEU A 201 -17.54 8.75 11.88
N LYS A 202 -17.24 8.05 12.97
CA LYS A 202 -18.22 7.30 13.75
C LYS A 202 -19.32 8.24 14.26
N ASN A 203 -18.95 9.37 14.87
CA ASN A 203 -19.91 10.36 15.37
C ASN A 203 -20.76 10.95 14.24
N ARG A 204 -20.19 11.18 13.05
CA ARG A 204 -20.94 11.63 11.87
C ARG A 204 -21.90 10.55 11.36
N ILE A 205 -21.46 9.30 11.28
CA ILE A 205 -22.33 8.16 10.92
C ILE A 205 -23.47 8.05 11.94
N GLU A 206 -23.16 8.08 13.24
CA GLU A 206 -24.15 8.03 14.31
C GLU A 206 -25.09 9.25 14.24
N HIS A 207 -24.61 10.45 13.96
CA HIS A 207 -25.46 11.62 13.77
C HIS A 207 -26.46 11.45 12.62
N PHE A 208 -26.02 10.97 11.45
CA PHE A 208 -26.92 10.78 10.31
C PHE A 208 -27.85 9.58 10.49
N ILE A 209 -27.39 8.51 11.13
CA ILE A 209 -28.19 7.30 11.32
C ILE A 209 -29.16 7.45 12.50
N ILE A 210 -28.69 7.93 13.65
CA ILE A 210 -29.47 8.02 14.89
C ILE A 210 -30.24 9.34 14.94
N ASP A 211 -29.56 10.49 14.84
CA ASP A 211 -30.22 11.79 15.07
C ASP A 211 -31.13 12.20 13.89
N LYS A 212 -30.72 11.88 12.66
CA LYS A 212 -31.54 12.15 11.45
C LYS A 212 -32.43 10.98 11.05
N GLU A 213 -32.37 9.86 11.76
CA GLU A 213 -33.11 8.63 11.47
C GLU A 213 -33.08 8.24 9.97
N ALA A 214 -31.95 8.41 9.29
CA ALA A 214 -31.86 8.22 7.84
C ALA A 214 -32.24 6.80 7.39
N PHE A 215 -32.12 5.81 8.29
CA PHE A 215 -32.56 4.43 8.08
C PHE A 215 -34.08 4.30 7.80
N THR A 216 -34.90 5.29 8.17
CA THR A 216 -36.35 5.29 7.90
C THR A 216 -36.68 5.52 6.43
N ASN A 217 -35.76 6.06 5.63
CA ASN A 217 -35.94 6.16 4.20
C ASN A 217 -35.85 4.76 3.56
N ARG A 218 -36.92 4.32 2.90
CA ARG A 218 -37.03 2.99 2.26
C ARG A 218 -35.96 2.77 1.19
N ASN A 219 -35.53 3.84 0.51
CA ASN A 219 -34.57 3.79 -0.58
C ASN A 219 -33.15 4.17 -0.15
N PHE A 220 -32.86 4.21 1.16
CA PHE A 220 -31.55 4.60 1.67
C PHE A 220 -30.47 3.60 1.25
N LYS A 221 -29.54 4.07 0.41
CA LYS A 221 -28.43 3.31 -0.15
C LYS A 221 -27.10 3.79 0.43
N VAL A 222 -26.06 2.99 0.20
CA VAL A 222 -24.69 3.35 0.58
C VAL A 222 -24.23 4.64 -0.11
N SER A 223 -24.69 4.89 -1.35
CA SER A 223 -24.48 6.14 -2.09
C SER A 223 -24.94 7.38 -1.32
N ASP A 224 -26.08 7.28 -0.64
CA ASP A 224 -26.70 8.42 0.02
C ASP A 224 -25.90 8.81 1.26
N LEU A 225 -25.53 7.83 2.08
CA LEU A 225 -24.69 8.07 3.25
C LEU A 225 -23.27 8.49 2.87
N ALA A 226 -22.71 7.90 1.81
CA ALA A 226 -21.40 8.27 1.30
C ALA A 226 -21.36 9.74 0.86
N LEU A 227 -22.41 10.22 0.18
CA LEU A 227 -22.55 11.62 -0.22
C LEU A 227 -22.66 12.55 1.00
N LEU A 228 -23.49 12.21 1.98
CA LEU A 228 -23.63 12.97 3.23
C LEU A 228 -22.32 13.06 4.03
N LEU A 229 -21.53 11.99 4.00
CA LEU A 229 -20.23 11.92 4.67
C LEU A 229 -19.08 12.49 3.83
N SER A 230 -19.32 12.81 2.56
CA SER A 230 -18.30 13.23 1.59
C SER A 230 -17.16 12.23 1.43
N ILE A 231 -17.49 10.93 1.41
CA ILE A 231 -16.55 9.81 1.19
C ILE A 231 -17.03 8.93 0.04
N SER A 232 -16.19 8.03 -0.47
CA SER A 232 -16.62 7.09 -1.52
C SER A 232 -17.47 5.93 -0.95
N GLU A 233 -18.40 5.40 -1.76
CA GLU A 233 -19.22 4.23 -1.39
C GLU A 233 -18.39 3.02 -0.97
N LYS A 234 -17.25 2.84 -1.64
CA LYS A 234 -16.31 1.76 -1.36
C LYS A 234 -15.63 1.93 0.01
N GLU A 235 -15.23 3.15 0.35
CA GLU A 235 -14.64 3.46 1.66
C GLU A 235 -15.67 3.28 2.78
N LEU A 236 -16.91 3.75 2.59
CA LEU A 236 -17.99 3.56 3.56
C LEU A 236 -18.33 2.09 3.77
N SER A 237 -18.48 1.32 2.69
CA SER A 237 -18.75 -0.12 2.76
C SER A 237 -17.64 -0.88 3.49
N LEU A 238 -16.38 -0.52 3.20
CA LEU A 238 -15.22 -1.12 3.84
C LEU A 238 -15.16 -0.75 5.32
N TYR A 239 -15.46 0.50 5.68
CA TYR A 239 -15.53 0.94 7.07
C TYR A 239 -16.57 0.14 7.85
N ILE A 240 -17.80 0.07 7.35
CA ILE A 240 -18.89 -0.65 8.04
C ILE A 240 -18.56 -2.13 8.20
N HIS A 241 -18.03 -2.77 7.16
CA HIS A 241 -17.64 -4.18 7.22
C HIS A 241 -16.56 -4.45 8.26
N ASN A 242 -15.55 -3.58 8.35
CA ASN A 242 -14.44 -3.77 9.29
C ASN A 242 -14.81 -3.42 10.74
N THR A 243 -15.66 -2.42 10.94
CA THR A 243 -16.03 -1.91 12.28
C THR A 243 -17.18 -2.70 12.90
N TYR A 244 -18.22 -3.02 12.11
CA TYR A 244 -19.44 -3.66 12.59
C TYR A 244 -19.58 -5.11 12.15
N HIS A 245 -18.67 -5.63 11.30
CA HIS A 245 -18.73 -6.98 10.74
C HIS A 245 -20.04 -7.29 9.99
N MET A 246 -20.60 -6.27 9.34
CA MET A 246 -21.89 -6.33 8.64
C MET A 246 -21.79 -5.79 7.22
N SER A 247 -22.72 -6.19 6.36
CA SER A 247 -22.98 -5.46 5.11
C SER A 247 -23.67 -4.11 5.42
N PHE A 248 -23.59 -3.12 4.52
CA PHE A 248 -24.34 -1.87 4.68
C PHE A 248 -25.84 -2.12 4.88
N THR A 249 -26.40 -3.08 4.12
CA THR A 249 -27.81 -3.45 4.22
C THR A 249 -28.16 -4.03 5.58
N ASP A 250 -27.33 -4.94 6.12
CA ASP A 250 -27.54 -5.50 7.46
C ASP A 250 -27.39 -4.43 8.55
N PHE A 251 -26.41 -3.52 8.38
CA PHE A 251 -26.18 -2.40 9.29
C PHE A 251 -27.41 -1.51 9.41
N ILE A 252 -27.98 -1.03 8.29
CA ILE A 252 -29.22 -0.22 8.29
C ILE A 252 -30.39 -1.02 8.89
N ASN A 253 -30.54 -2.28 8.50
CA ASN A 253 -31.62 -3.13 8.97
C ASN A 253 -31.60 -3.37 10.49
N ALA A 254 -30.42 -3.41 11.11
CA ALA A 254 -30.30 -3.49 12.57
C ALA A 254 -30.97 -2.29 13.26
N TYR A 255 -30.69 -1.06 12.80
CA TYR A 255 -31.35 0.15 13.33
C TYR A 255 -32.85 0.16 13.07
N ARG A 256 -33.30 -0.30 11.90
CA ARG A 256 -34.74 -0.44 11.60
C ARG A 256 -35.43 -1.38 12.59
N VAL A 257 -34.83 -2.53 12.90
CA VAL A 257 -35.37 -3.49 13.88
C VAL A 257 -35.41 -2.87 15.28
N GLU A 258 -34.37 -2.17 15.71
CA GLU A 258 -34.36 -1.48 17.00
C GLU A 258 -35.46 -0.41 17.11
N LYS A 259 -35.72 0.35 16.03
CA LYS A 259 -36.85 1.28 15.99
C LYS A 259 -38.19 0.55 16.10
N VAL A 260 -38.36 -0.58 15.41
CA VAL A 260 -39.57 -1.41 15.52
C VAL A 260 -39.76 -1.90 16.95
N LYS A 261 -38.72 -2.43 17.61
CA LYS A 261 -38.81 -2.88 19.01
C LYS A 261 -39.30 -1.76 19.93
N LYS A 262 -38.74 -0.55 19.79
CA LYS A 262 -39.17 0.63 20.56
C LYS A 262 -40.64 0.98 20.32
N LEU A 263 -41.08 1.00 19.06
CA LEU A 263 -42.49 1.27 18.71
C LEU A 263 -43.43 0.17 19.20
N LEU A 264 -42.96 -1.08 19.20
CA LEU A 264 -43.65 -2.26 19.70
C LEU A 264 -43.72 -2.34 21.23
N ILE A 265 -43.09 -1.42 21.97
CA ILE A 265 -43.13 -1.38 23.44
C ILE A 265 -43.78 -0.07 23.92
N SER A 266 -43.75 0.98 23.09
CA SER A 266 -44.34 2.29 23.40
C SER A 266 -45.86 2.25 23.68
N SER A 267 -46.37 3.19 24.48
CA SER A 267 -47.80 3.34 24.82
C SER A 267 -48.73 3.58 23.62
N ASP A 268 -48.19 3.92 22.44
CA ASP A 268 -48.92 4.05 21.17
C ASP A 268 -49.07 2.71 20.40
N GLN A 269 -48.62 1.60 20.98
CA GLN A 269 -48.69 0.25 20.42
C GLN A 269 -50.07 -0.19 19.90
N GLU A 270 -51.15 0.37 20.46
CA GLU A 270 -52.53 0.02 20.10
C GLU A 270 -53.06 0.80 18.90
N LYS A 271 -52.39 1.91 18.53
CA LYS A 271 -52.84 2.80 17.45
C LYS A 271 -52.36 2.37 16.07
N PHE A 272 -51.35 1.49 15.98
CA PHE A 272 -50.72 1.14 14.70
C PHE A 272 -50.67 -0.36 14.46
N THR A 273 -50.97 -0.76 13.23
CA THR A 273 -50.77 -2.14 12.77
C THR A 273 -49.28 -2.47 12.68
N LEU A 274 -48.92 -3.76 12.77
CA LEU A 274 -47.52 -4.20 12.58
C LEU A 274 -46.94 -3.73 11.24
N LEU A 275 -47.78 -3.68 10.21
CA LEU A 275 -47.40 -3.17 8.90
C LEU A 275 -47.07 -1.68 8.98
N ALA A 276 -47.94 -0.86 9.56
CA ALA A 276 -47.70 0.58 9.72
C ALA A 276 -46.43 0.87 10.55
N ILE A 277 -46.16 0.07 11.59
CA ILE A 277 -44.93 0.17 12.38
C ILE A 277 -43.70 -0.16 11.51
N SER A 278 -43.75 -1.22 10.71
CA SER A 278 -42.65 -1.59 9.81
C SER A 278 -42.37 -0.51 8.76
N GLU A 279 -43.43 0.13 8.25
CA GLU A 279 -43.34 1.21 7.27
C GLU A 279 -42.69 2.45 7.86
N LYS A 280 -43.06 2.82 9.11
CA LYS A 280 -42.41 3.90 9.86
C LYS A 280 -40.93 3.65 10.14
N ALA A 281 -40.54 2.38 10.26
CA ALA A 281 -39.13 1.99 10.41
C ALA A 281 -38.39 1.90 9.07
N GLY A 282 -39.03 2.18 7.93
CA GLY A 282 -38.38 2.22 6.61
C GLY A 282 -38.30 0.89 5.88
N PHE A 283 -39.07 -0.12 6.29
CA PHE A 283 -39.19 -1.36 5.50
C PHE A 283 -40.05 -1.13 4.25
N SER A 284 -39.61 -1.69 3.12
CA SER A 284 -40.30 -1.58 1.83
C SER A 284 -41.41 -2.62 1.64
N SER A 285 -41.38 -3.73 2.39
CA SER A 285 -42.40 -4.77 2.30
C SER A 285 -42.53 -5.59 3.59
N LYS A 286 -43.71 -6.19 3.78
CA LYS A 286 -44.00 -7.11 4.90
C LYS A 286 -43.09 -8.34 4.92
N SER A 287 -42.74 -8.87 3.74
CA SER A 287 -41.87 -10.04 3.62
C SER A 287 -40.45 -9.72 4.11
N SER A 288 -39.87 -8.62 3.62
CA SER A 288 -38.55 -8.15 4.06
C SER A 288 -38.52 -7.86 5.55
N PHE A 289 -39.54 -7.16 6.07
CA PHE A 289 -39.70 -6.89 7.49
C PHE A 289 -39.68 -8.17 8.33
N ASN A 290 -40.55 -9.13 8.03
CA ASN A 290 -40.64 -10.37 8.81
C ASN A 290 -39.34 -11.18 8.79
N ALA A 291 -38.70 -11.28 7.62
CA ALA A 291 -37.45 -12.03 7.46
C ALA A 291 -36.30 -11.39 8.26
N VAL A 292 -36.14 -10.06 8.14
CA VAL A 292 -35.10 -9.31 8.84
C VAL A 292 -35.34 -9.30 10.35
N PHE A 293 -36.57 -9.05 10.78
CA PHE A 293 -36.91 -9.02 12.20
C PHE A 293 -36.62 -10.38 12.87
N LYS A 294 -37.05 -11.48 12.24
CA LYS A 294 -36.76 -12.84 12.74
C LYS A 294 -35.27 -13.17 12.71
N LYS A 295 -34.54 -12.74 11.67
CA LYS A 295 -33.08 -12.92 11.59
C LYS A 295 -32.35 -12.23 12.74
N VAL A 296 -32.78 -11.02 13.11
CA VAL A 296 -32.12 -10.21 14.15
C VAL A 296 -32.55 -10.59 15.56
N THR A 297 -33.82 -10.90 15.79
CA THR A 297 -34.36 -11.13 17.15
C THR A 297 -34.58 -12.61 17.49
N GLY A 298 -34.54 -13.50 16.51
CA GLY A 298 -34.94 -14.92 16.66
C GLY A 298 -36.45 -15.14 16.71
N LEU A 299 -37.26 -14.09 16.82
CA LEU A 299 -38.71 -14.14 16.97
C LEU A 299 -39.42 -13.45 15.81
N THR A 300 -40.64 -13.87 15.50
CA THR A 300 -41.50 -13.09 14.60
C THR A 300 -41.97 -11.80 15.30
N PRO A 301 -42.28 -10.72 14.56
CA PRO A 301 -42.79 -9.49 15.15
C PRO A 301 -44.02 -9.70 16.05
N THR A 302 -44.92 -10.60 15.64
CA THR A 302 -46.13 -10.96 16.41
C THR A 302 -45.78 -11.67 17.72
N GLN A 303 -44.81 -12.59 17.71
CA GLN A 303 -44.32 -13.27 18.92
C GLN A 303 -43.65 -12.28 19.87
N TYR A 304 -42.80 -11.41 19.33
CA TYR A 304 -42.14 -10.36 20.12
C TYR A 304 -43.15 -9.44 20.81
N LYS A 305 -44.18 -9.00 20.08
CA LYS A 305 -45.29 -8.20 20.63
C LYS A 305 -46.07 -8.94 21.73
N LYS A 306 -46.30 -10.24 21.58
CA LYS A 306 -47.05 -11.04 22.57
C LYS A 306 -46.25 -11.21 23.87
N ASN A 307 -44.95 -11.47 23.78
CA ASN A 307 -44.10 -11.66 24.96
C ASN A 307 -44.06 -10.42 25.86
N HIS A 308 -43.94 -9.22 25.27
CA HIS A 308 -43.91 -7.95 26.02
C HIS A 308 -45.29 -7.39 26.42
N LYS A 309 -46.39 -8.06 26.08
CA LYS A 309 -47.72 -7.75 26.65
C LYS A 309 -48.04 -8.54 27.92
N ASN A 310 -47.26 -9.58 28.21
CA ASN A 310 -47.46 -10.50 29.33
C ASN A 310 -46.46 -10.28 30.48
N GLU A 311 -45.65 -9.23 30.41
CA GLU A 311 -44.75 -8.72 31.47
C GLU A 311 -45.34 -7.43 32.05
#